data_AF-A0A4Q3IM23-F1
#
_entry.id   AF-A0A4Q3IM23-F1
#
_cell.length_a   1.000
_cell.length_b   1.000
_cell.length_c   1.000
_cell.angle_alpha   90.00
_cell.angle_beta   90.00
_cell.angle_gamma   90.00
#
_symmetry.space_group_name_H-M   'P 1'
#
loop_
_entity.id
_entity.type
_entity.pdbx_description
1 polymer ?
#
loop_
_entity_poly.entity_id
_entity_poly.type
_entity_poly.pdbx_seq_one_letter_code
_entity_poly.pdbx_strand_id
1 'polypeptide(L)'
;MNYRHAFHAGNFADVVKHALLVSIVEYLKRKDKKFRVIDTHAGRGRYDLSSEEAQRTGEHQEGIARLLASPAAEAPELQAYLDIVRADGAGSYPGSPLIARRLMRRQDRLSAYELHPFEAEALKEV
;
A
#
# COMPACT_ATOMS: atom_id res chain seq x y z
N MET A 1 11.75 -10.36 15.24
CA MET A 1 11.85 -8.89 15.06
C MET A 1 10.58 -8.28 15.67
N ASN A 2 10.67 -7.22 16.49
CA ASN A 2 9.52 -6.69 17.24
C ASN A 2 8.72 -5.62 16.47
N TYR A 3 9.20 -5.18 15.30
CA TYR A 3 8.50 -4.20 14.48
C TYR A 3 7.29 -4.85 13.78
N ARG A 4 6.12 -4.24 13.91
CA ARG A 4 4.91 -4.60 13.15
C ARG A 4 4.40 -3.36 12.43
N HIS A 5 4.20 -3.46 11.13
CA HIS A 5 3.78 -2.31 10.34
C HIS A 5 2.32 -1.90 10.60
N ALA A 6 1.51 -2.77 11.22
CA ALA A 6 0.13 -2.47 11.61
C ALA A 6 0.00 -1.23 12.53
N PHE A 7 1.00 -0.93 13.36
CA PHE A 7 1.04 0.29 14.19
C PHE A 7 1.24 1.57 13.39
N HIS A 8 1.65 1.48 12.12
CA HIS A 8 2.08 2.62 11.31
C HIS A 8 1.35 2.70 9.96
N ALA A 9 0.50 1.72 9.66
CA ALA A 9 -0.14 1.57 8.37
C ALA A 9 -0.95 2.83 8.02
N GLY A 10 -0.68 3.38 6.84
CA GLY A 10 -1.39 4.56 6.35
C GLY A 10 -0.93 5.89 6.95
N ASN A 11 0.18 5.93 7.68
CA ASN A 11 0.80 7.17 8.12
C ASN A 11 1.34 8.01 6.94
N PHE A 12 1.90 9.20 7.24
CA PHE A 12 2.42 10.09 6.21
C PHE A 12 3.55 9.46 5.36
N ALA A 13 4.38 8.60 5.96
CA ALA A 13 5.48 7.95 5.25
C ALA A 13 4.94 6.94 4.24
N ASP A 14 3.91 6.18 4.62
CA ASP A 14 3.19 5.29 3.72
C ASP A 14 2.51 6.04 2.58
N VAL A 15 1.90 7.19 2.84
CA VAL A 15 1.30 8.03 1.79
C VAL A 15 2.34 8.41 0.73
N VAL A 16 3.50 8.93 1.14
CA VAL A 16 4.58 9.31 0.21
C VAL A 16 5.11 8.10 -0.54
N LYS A 17 5.43 7.02 0.20
CA LYS A 17 5.98 5.77 -0.35
C LYS A 17 5.06 5.16 -1.41
N HIS A 18 3.76 5.10 -1.11
CA HIS A 18 2.79 4.44 -1.97
C HIS A 18 2.37 5.30 -3.16
N ALA A 19 2.22 6.62 -3.00
CA ALA A 19 2.00 7.52 -4.14
C ALA A 19 3.16 7.46 -5.15
N LEU A 20 4.40 7.42 -4.65
CA LEU A 20 5.59 7.24 -5.49
C LEU A 20 5.62 5.88 -6.17
N LEU A 21 5.31 4.79 -5.46
CA LEU A 21 5.21 3.45 -6.05
C LEU A 21 4.21 3.41 -7.20
N VAL A 22 3.01 3.98 -7.01
CA VAL A 22 1.99 4.06 -8.08
C VAL A 22 2.54 4.81 -9.29
N SER A 23 3.17 5.95 -9.07
CA SER A 23 3.77 6.76 -10.15
C SER A 23 4.83 6.00 -10.93
N ILE A 24 5.72 5.26 -10.25
CA ILE A 24 6.75 4.43 -10.86
C ILE A 24 6.12 3.31 -11.72
N VAL A 25 5.12 2.60 -11.18
CA VAL A 25 4.46 1.50 -11.89
C VAL A 25 3.69 2.01 -13.13
N GLU A 26 2.96 3.13 -13.00
CA GLU A 26 2.28 3.76 -14.14
C GLU A 26 3.26 4.23 -15.22
N TYR A 27 4.42 4.75 -14.83
CA TYR A 27 5.47 5.11 -15.77
C TYR A 27 6.02 3.87 -16.52
N LEU A 28 6.31 2.78 -15.80
CA LEU A 28 6.82 1.55 -16.41
C LEU A 28 5.82 0.92 -17.40
N LYS A 29 4.52 1.05 -17.13
CA LYS A 29 3.43 0.56 -18.02
C LYS A 29 3.40 1.23 -19.39
N ARG A 30 4.02 2.41 -19.56
CA ARG A 30 4.10 3.12 -20.86
C ARG A 30 4.85 2.32 -21.93
N LYS A 31 5.74 1.41 -21.51
CA LYS A 31 6.38 0.46 -22.43
C LYS A 31 5.61 -0.84 -22.43
N ASP A 32 5.29 -1.35 -23.62
CA ASP A 32 4.73 -2.69 -23.78
C ASP A 32 5.83 -3.78 -23.67
N LYS A 33 6.47 -3.82 -22.50
CA LYS A 33 7.36 -4.88 -22.05
C LYS A 33 7.04 -5.19 -20.59
N LYS A 34 7.10 -6.46 -20.23
CA LYS A 34 6.93 -6.91 -18.85
C LYS A 34 7.99 -6.29 -17.93
N PHE A 35 7.60 -5.96 -16.71
CA PHE A 35 8.52 -5.64 -15.61
C PHE A 35 8.27 -6.56 -14.41
N ARG A 36 9.18 -6.51 -13.44
CA ARG A 36 9.03 -7.20 -12.14
C ARG A 36 9.09 -6.18 -11.02
N VAL A 37 8.15 -6.29 -10.08
CA VAL A 37 8.22 -5.61 -8.78
C VAL A 37 8.83 -6.61 -7.79
N ILE A 38 9.91 -6.19 -7.12
CA ILE A 38 10.54 -6.94 -6.04
C ILE A 38 10.32 -6.16 -4.76
N ASP A 39 9.42 -6.63 -3.92
CA ASP A 39 9.12 -6.04 -2.63
C ASP A 39 9.84 -6.86 -1.56
N THR A 40 10.95 -6.31 -1.05
CA THR A 40 11.86 -7.04 -0.17
C THR A 40 11.35 -7.15 1.27
N HIS A 41 10.41 -6.28 1.66
CA HIS A 41 9.83 -6.19 3.00
C HIS A 41 8.33 -5.88 2.85
N ALA A 42 7.61 -6.87 2.34
CA ALA A 42 6.22 -6.74 1.89
C ALA A 42 5.20 -6.52 3.03
N GLY A 43 5.56 -6.86 4.27
CA GLY A 43 4.63 -6.92 5.38
C GLY A 43 3.50 -7.92 5.11
N ARG A 44 2.36 -7.73 5.78
CA ARG A 44 1.16 -8.57 5.59
C ARG A 44 0.30 -8.21 4.38
N GLY A 45 0.69 -7.22 3.57
CA GLY A 45 -0.03 -6.82 2.36
C GLY A 45 -1.30 -5.97 2.56
N ARG A 46 -2.16 -6.24 3.54
CA ARG A 46 -3.34 -5.42 3.90
C ARG A 46 -3.43 -5.19 5.40
N TYR A 47 -3.83 -3.99 5.82
CA TYR A 47 -3.91 -3.59 7.23
C TYR A 47 -5.32 -3.14 7.61
N ASP A 48 -5.82 -3.68 8.72
CA ASP A 48 -7.06 -3.22 9.36
C ASP A 48 -6.76 -1.99 10.22
N LEU A 49 -7.26 -0.83 9.81
CA LEU A 49 -7.10 0.43 10.53
C LEU A 49 -7.99 0.52 11.77
N SER A 50 -8.94 -0.40 11.95
CA SER A 50 -9.74 -0.52 13.18
C SER A 50 -9.12 -1.43 14.24
N SER A 51 -8.02 -2.12 13.90
CA SER A 51 -7.30 -3.01 14.83
C SER A 51 -6.75 -2.28 16.05
N GLU A 52 -6.55 -3.01 17.16
CA GLU A 52 -5.94 -2.47 18.38
C GLU A 52 -4.57 -1.84 18.10
N GLU A 53 -3.74 -2.47 17.27
CA GLU A 53 -2.43 -1.94 16.90
C GLU A 53 -2.53 -0.58 16.18
N ALA A 54 -3.42 -0.46 15.20
CA ALA A 54 -3.59 0.78 14.44
C ALA A 54 -4.20 1.90 15.29
N GLN A 55 -5.15 1.56 16.18
CA GLN A 55 -5.82 2.51 17.07
C GLN A 55 -4.90 2.99 18.21
N ARG A 56 -3.95 2.16 18.64
CA ARG A 56 -3.00 2.52 19.70
C ARG A 56 -2.13 3.73 19.33
N THR A 57 -1.79 3.91 18.06
CA THR A 57 -0.99 5.04 17.58
C THR A 57 -1.83 6.07 16.83
N GLY A 58 -2.86 5.63 16.09
CA GLY A 58 -3.71 6.50 15.29
C GLY A 58 -3.01 7.17 14.10
N GLU A 59 -1.80 6.73 13.70
CA GLU A 59 -0.97 7.47 12.73
C GLU A 59 -1.64 7.65 11.36
N HIS A 60 -2.54 6.74 10.97
CA HIS A 60 -3.31 6.83 9.72
C HIS A 60 -4.19 8.10 9.64
N GLN A 61 -4.57 8.66 10.79
CA GLN A 61 -5.41 9.87 10.87
C GLN A 61 -4.67 11.09 10.29
N GLU A 62 -3.39 11.23 10.62
CA GLU A 62 -2.50 12.29 10.11
C GLU A 62 -1.87 11.95 8.75
N GLY A 63 -2.05 10.72 8.27
CA GLY A 63 -1.60 10.28 6.96
C GLY A 63 -2.74 10.21 5.95
N ILE A 64 -3.17 8.99 5.61
CA ILE A 64 -4.11 8.73 4.53
C ILE A 64 -5.48 9.36 4.77
N ALA A 65 -5.98 9.38 6.00
CA ALA A 65 -7.29 9.98 6.29
C ALA A 65 -7.27 11.50 6.05
N ARG A 66 -6.21 12.17 6.51
CA ARG A 66 -5.99 13.60 6.25
C ARG A 66 -5.85 13.90 4.76
N LEU A 67 -5.11 13.08 4.00
CA LEU A 67 -5.00 13.26 2.56
C LEU A 67 -6.37 13.14 1.88
N LEU A 68 -7.15 12.09 2.18
CA LEU A 68 -8.48 11.85 1.61
C LEU A 68 -9.47 12.99 1.89
N ALA A 69 -9.34 13.66 3.04
CA ALA A 69 -10.18 14.80 3.42
C ALA A 69 -9.66 16.17 2.91
N SER A 70 -8.49 16.20 2.26
CA SER A 70 -7.87 17.45 1.80
C SER A 70 -8.20 17.75 0.33
N PRO A 71 -8.11 19.02 -0.11
CA PRO A 71 -8.22 19.36 -1.54
C PRO A 71 -7.17 18.67 -2.43
N ALA A 72 -6.04 18.24 -1.86
CA ALA A 72 -5.02 17.48 -2.59
C ALA A 72 -5.53 16.11 -3.05
N ALA A 73 -6.62 15.60 -2.47
CA ALA A 73 -7.28 14.38 -2.92
C ALA A 73 -7.82 14.47 -4.36
N GLU A 74 -7.93 15.67 -4.92
CA GLU A 74 -8.36 15.93 -6.30
C GLU A 74 -7.18 16.07 -7.28
N ALA A 75 -5.93 16.00 -6.80
CA ALA A 75 -4.75 16.10 -7.66
C ALA A 75 -4.72 14.91 -8.65
N PRO A 76 -4.61 15.14 -9.98
CA PRO A 76 -4.59 14.07 -10.98
C PRO A 76 -3.49 13.02 -10.75
N GLU A 77 -2.34 13.44 -10.26
CA GLU A 77 -1.17 12.60 -10.00
C GLU A 77 -1.40 11.61 -8.85
N LEU A 78 -2.37 11.88 -7.98
CA LEU A 78 -2.70 11.04 -6.83
C LEU A 78 -3.89 10.11 -7.08
N GLN A 79 -4.68 10.31 -8.14
CA GLN A 79 -5.93 9.58 -8.34
C GLN A 79 -5.73 8.08 -8.39
N ALA A 80 -4.76 7.58 -9.17
CA ALA A 80 -4.50 6.14 -9.25
C ALA A 80 -4.16 5.51 -7.89
N TYR A 81 -3.47 6.25 -7.02
CA TYR A 81 -3.18 5.80 -5.66
C TYR A 81 -4.42 5.83 -4.77
N LEU A 82 -5.16 6.94 -4.78
CA LEU A 82 -6.34 7.13 -3.95
C LEU A 82 -7.49 6.20 -4.36
N ASP A 83 -7.64 5.88 -5.64
CA ASP A 83 -8.63 4.92 -6.13
C ASP A 83 -8.33 3.51 -5.61
N ILE A 84 -7.06 3.13 -5.55
CA ILE A 84 -6.65 1.85 -4.93
C ILE A 84 -6.98 1.84 -3.45
N VAL A 85 -6.71 2.92 -2.72
CA VAL A 85 -7.04 3.03 -1.29
C VAL A 85 -8.56 2.95 -1.07
N ARG A 86 -9.34 3.74 -1.82
CA ARG A 86 -10.82 3.76 -1.72
C ARG A 86 -11.41 2.39 -2.04
N ALA A 87 -10.89 1.71 -3.08
CA ALA A 87 -11.34 0.38 -3.47
C ALA A 87 -10.97 -0.73 -2.46
N ASP A 88 -10.01 -0.50 -1.56
CA ASP A 88 -9.71 -1.44 -0.47
C ASP A 88 -10.79 -1.43 0.63
N GLY A 89 -11.55 -0.35 0.72
CA GLY A 89 -12.65 -0.18 1.67
C GLY A 89 -12.29 0.70 2.87
N ALA A 90 -13.32 1.34 3.45
CA ALA A 90 -13.16 2.12 4.66
C ALA A 90 -12.67 1.25 5.83
N GLY A 91 -11.73 1.78 6.62
CA GLY A 91 -11.12 1.02 7.72
C GLY A 91 -10.05 0.02 7.28
N SER A 92 -9.73 -0.08 6.00
CA SER A 92 -8.63 -0.89 5.49
C SER A 92 -7.59 -0.02 4.79
N TYR A 93 -6.32 -0.45 4.84
CA TYR A 93 -5.24 0.19 4.10
C TYR A 93 -4.43 -0.84 3.31
N PRO A 94 -4.29 -0.66 1.98
CA PRO A 94 -3.51 -1.57 1.15
C PRO A 94 -2.01 -1.25 1.29
N GLY A 95 -1.21 -2.25 1.63
CA GLY A 95 0.25 -2.18 1.59
C GLY A 95 0.81 -2.26 0.17
N SER A 96 2.13 -2.08 0.03
CA SER A 96 2.84 -2.09 -1.26
C SER A 96 2.60 -3.33 -2.13
N PRO A 97 2.49 -4.58 -1.59
CA PRO A 97 2.22 -5.75 -2.44
C PRO A 97 0.85 -5.69 -3.09
N LEU A 98 -0.18 -5.27 -2.35
CA LEU A 98 -1.56 -5.18 -2.84
C LEU A 98 -1.70 -4.01 -3.84
N ILE A 99 -1.06 -2.87 -3.55
CA ILE A 99 -1.01 -1.73 -4.47
C ILE A 99 -0.35 -2.13 -5.79
N ALA A 100 0.84 -2.74 -5.73
CA ALA A 100 1.54 -3.21 -6.92
C ALA A 100 0.67 -4.21 -7.70
N ARG A 101 0.09 -5.21 -7.02
CA ARG A 101 -0.76 -6.24 -7.65
C ARG A 101 -1.97 -5.65 -8.38
N ARG A 102 -2.61 -4.61 -7.83
CA ARG A 102 -3.76 -3.92 -8.46
C ARG A 102 -3.37 -3.11 -9.70
N LEU A 103 -2.14 -2.60 -9.78
CA LEU A 103 -1.66 -1.82 -10.92
C LEU A 103 -1.10 -2.66 -12.07
N MET A 104 -0.62 -3.86 -11.75
CA MET A 104 0.13 -4.71 -12.68
C MET A 104 -0.74 -5.31 -13.77
N ARG A 105 -0.16 -5.44 -14.97
CA ARG A 105 -0.80 -6.14 -16.10
C ARG A 105 -0.53 -7.64 -15.95
N ARG A 106 -1.30 -8.46 -16.67
CA ARG A 106 -1.16 -9.94 -16.65
C ARG A 106 0.24 -10.46 -16.97
N GLN A 107 1.05 -9.70 -17.71
CA GLN A 107 2.41 -10.10 -18.11
C GLN A 107 3.50 -9.72 -17.10
N ASP A 108 3.19 -8.81 -16.17
CA ASP A 108 4.14 -8.35 -15.15
C ASP A 108 4.22 -9.36 -13.99
N ARG A 109 5.28 -9.32 -13.16
CA ARG A 109 5.46 -10.28 -12.05
C ARG A 109 5.77 -9.59 -10.73
N LEU A 110 5.13 -10.02 -9.64
CA LEU A 110 5.42 -9.57 -8.28
C LEU A 110 6.21 -10.65 -7.54
N SER A 111 7.24 -10.24 -6.81
CA SER A 111 7.92 -11.08 -5.82
C SER A 111 7.92 -10.33 -4.51
N ALA A 112 7.09 -10.78 -3.57
CA ALA A 112 6.90 -10.17 -2.27
C ALA A 112 7.53 -11.08 -1.20
N TYR A 113 8.43 -10.53 -0.40
CA TYR A 113 9.18 -11.24 0.62
C TYR A 113 8.87 -10.65 1.99
N GLU A 114 8.62 -11.52 2.96
CA GLU A 114 8.40 -11.13 4.35
C GLU A 114 9.05 -12.18 5.27
N LEU A 115 9.79 -11.71 6.26
CA LEU A 115 10.57 -12.57 7.16
C LEU A 115 9.80 -12.89 8.45
N HIS A 116 8.90 -12.01 8.89
CA HIS A 116 8.11 -12.21 10.09
C HIS A 116 7.01 -13.27 9.82
N PRO A 117 7.02 -14.44 10.50
CA PRO A 117 6.19 -15.57 10.11
C PRO A 117 4.69 -15.28 10.05
N PHE A 118 4.16 -14.52 11.01
CA PHE A 118 2.73 -14.15 11.03
C PHE A 118 2.35 -13.16 9.92
N GLU A 119 3.27 -12.26 9.55
CA GLU A 119 3.01 -11.31 8.45
C GLU A 119 3.13 -12.03 7.11
N ALA A 120 4.11 -12.93 6.98
CA ALA A 120 4.30 -13.76 5.80
C ALA A 120 3.13 -14.72 5.56
N GLU A 121 2.49 -15.24 6.61
CA GLU A 121 1.29 -16.06 6.45
C GLU A 121 0.11 -15.22 5.97
N ALA A 122 -0.13 -14.06 6.60
CA ALA A 122 -1.18 -13.14 6.16
C ALA A 122 -0.97 -12.66 4.71
N LEU A 123 0.28 -12.40 4.30
CA LEU A 123 0.64 -11.96 2.95
C LEU A 123 0.19 -12.94 1.85
N LYS A 124 0.12 -14.25 2.15
CA LYS A 124 -0.30 -15.26 1.16
C LYS A 124 -1.77 -15.15 0.77
N GLU A 125 -2.59 -14.56 1.64
CA GLU A 125 -4.02 -14.35 1.43
C GLU A 125 -4.32 -13.10 0.60
N VAL A 126 -3.29 -12.28 0.29
CA VAL A 126 -3.46 -10.93 -0.26
C VAL A 126 -3.44 -10.87 -1.77
#